data_AF-A0A2R5EZQ6-F1
#
_entry.id   AF-A0A2R5EZQ6-F1
#
_cell.length_a   1.000
_cell.length_b   1.000
_cell.length_c   1.000
_cell.angle_alpha   90.00
_cell.angle_beta   90.00
_cell.angle_gamma   90.00
#
_symmetry.space_group_name_H-M   'P 1'
#
loop_
_entity.id
_entity.type
_entity.pdbx_description
1 polymer ?
#
loop_
_entity_poly.entity_id
_entity_poly.type
_entity_poly.pdbx_seq_one_letter_code
_entity_poly.pdbx_strand_id
1 'polypeptide(L)'
;MSGVEPNQFTLFLNGVPVTNTVYGSGAGTQQNFGQAIITIAAGDTLTLHNHTSAAAVTLQTLAGGTEINVNASVVIKKLDA
;
A
#
# COMPACT_ATOMS: atom_id res chain seq x y z
N MET A 1 -0.51 -5.78 -1.92
CA MET A 1 0.97 -5.80 -1.82
C MET A 1 1.39 -7.13 -1.21
N SER A 2 2.49 -7.73 -1.67
CA SER A 2 3.08 -8.92 -1.04
C SER A 2 4.52 -8.62 -0.62
N GLY A 3 4.73 -8.51 0.69
CA GLY A 3 6.04 -8.28 1.29
C GLY A 3 6.54 -9.54 2.01
N VAL A 4 7.86 -9.73 2.12
CA VAL A 4 8.43 -10.89 2.82
C VAL A 4 8.33 -10.75 4.35
N GLU A 5 8.31 -9.52 4.84
CA GLU A 5 8.21 -9.16 6.25
C GLU A 5 6.76 -8.79 6.65
N PRO A 6 6.40 -8.87 7.95
CA PRO A 6 5.24 -8.17 8.47
C PRO A 6 5.32 -6.69 8.08
N ASN A 7 4.20 -6.15 7.59
CA ASN A 7 4.20 -4.84 6.97
C ASN A 7 2.91 -4.08 7.27
N GLN A 8 3.02 -2.76 7.27
CA GLN A 8 1.94 -1.83 7.45
C GLN A 8 2.13 -0.67 6.48
N PHE A 9 1.06 -0.32 5.77
CA PHE A 9 1.07 0.71 4.73
C PHE A 9 -0.10 1.66 4.94
N THR A 10 0.13 2.93 4.60
CA THR A 10 -0.83 4.03 4.76
C THR A 10 -0.81 4.97 3.58
N LEU A 11 -1.97 5.52 3.23
CA LEU A 11 -2.07 6.61 2.28
C LEU A 11 -1.67 7.93 2.95
N PHE A 12 -0.90 8.75 2.25
CA PHE A 12 -0.50 10.09 2.65
C PHE A 12 -1.07 11.08 1.64
N LEU A 13 -1.80 12.08 2.12
CA LEU A 13 -2.29 13.20 1.32
C LEU A 13 -1.48 14.43 1.68
N ASN A 14 -0.74 14.98 0.71
CA ASN A 14 0.15 16.13 0.90
C ASN A 14 1.13 15.95 2.07
N GLY A 15 1.64 14.72 2.26
CA GLY A 15 2.58 14.40 3.33
C GLY A 15 1.95 14.13 4.71
N VAL A 16 0.62 14.17 4.83
CA VAL A 16 -0.10 13.84 6.07
C VAL A 16 -0.78 12.46 5.94
N PRO A 17 -0.65 11.56 6.93
CA PRO A 17 -1.31 10.25 6.88
C PRO A 17 -2.83 10.40 6.87
N VAL A 18 -3.50 9.71 5.95
CA VAL A 18 -4.95 9.72 5.84
C VAL A 18 -5.53 8.72 6.84
N THR A 19 -6.40 9.21 7.72
CA THR A 19 -7.07 8.41 8.75
C THR A 19 -7.81 7.21 8.13
N ASN A 20 -7.81 6.08 8.82
CA ASN A 20 -8.45 4.83 8.40
C ASN A 20 -7.93 4.21 7.09
N THR A 21 -6.72 4.58 6.66
CA THR A 21 -6.06 3.98 5.48
C THR A 21 -4.84 3.13 5.83
N VAL A 22 -4.66 2.82 7.12
CA VAL A 22 -3.59 1.96 7.62
C VAL A 22 -4.00 0.50 7.48
N TYR A 23 -3.34 -0.25 6.60
CA TYR A 23 -3.56 -1.68 6.42
C TYR A 23 -2.28 -2.44 6.74
N GLY A 24 -2.40 -3.54 7.48
CA GLY A 24 -1.25 -4.30 7.95
C GLY A 24 -1.43 -5.80 7.77
N SER A 25 -0.29 -6.49 7.61
CA SER A 25 -0.16 -7.93 7.69
C SER A 25 0.86 -8.28 8.78
N GLY A 26 0.46 -9.14 9.72
CA GLY A 26 1.33 -9.66 10.77
C GLY A 26 2.20 -10.85 10.33
N ALA A 27 1.91 -11.43 9.16
CA ALA A 27 2.66 -12.54 8.60
C ALA A 27 3.46 -12.08 7.36
N GLY A 28 4.69 -12.56 7.25
CA GLY A 28 5.47 -12.46 6.02
C GLY A 28 4.79 -13.20 4.88
N THR A 29 4.96 -12.69 3.66
CA THR A 29 4.40 -13.19 2.39
C THR A 29 2.87 -13.30 2.31
N GLN A 30 2.15 -12.94 3.37
CA GLN A 30 0.71 -12.72 3.35
C GLN A 30 0.41 -11.41 2.60
N GLN A 31 -0.61 -11.43 1.74
CA GLN A 31 -1.05 -10.25 1.03
C GLN A 31 -1.63 -9.20 1.97
N ASN A 32 -1.10 -7.98 1.89
CA ASN A 32 -1.68 -6.80 2.49
C ASN A 32 -2.52 -6.05 1.44
N PHE A 33 -3.84 -6.03 1.64
CA PHE A 33 -4.80 -5.36 0.76
C PHE A 33 -5.69 -4.41 1.57
N GLY A 34 -6.13 -3.35 0.92
CA GLY A 34 -6.98 -2.34 1.53
C GLY A 34 -7.71 -1.53 0.46
N GLN A 35 -8.79 -0.86 0.89
CA GLN A 35 -9.56 0.05 0.05
C GLN A 35 -10.12 1.18 0.90
N ALA A 36 -10.03 2.41 0.40
CA ALA A 36 -10.58 3.58 1.07
C ALA A 36 -11.23 4.51 0.05
N ILE A 37 -12.28 5.21 0.48
CA ILE A 37 -12.87 6.33 -0.24
C ILE A 37 -12.45 7.57 0.53
N ILE A 38 -11.77 8.49 -0.16
CA ILE A 38 -11.21 9.70 0.43
C ILE A 38 -11.54 10.90 -0.45
N THR A 39 -11.76 12.06 0.17
CA THR A 39 -11.91 13.32 -0.54
C THR A 39 -10.53 13.89 -0.82
N ILE A 40 -10.29 14.27 -2.08
CA ILE A 40 -9.02 14.82 -2.57
C ILE A 40 -9.35 16.08 -3.36
N ALA A 41 -8.68 17.20 -3.07
CA ALA A 41 -8.83 18.42 -3.84
C ALA A 41 -7.95 18.40 -5.10
N ALA A 42 -8.33 19.19 -6.11
CA ALA A 42 -7.50 19.34 -7.30
C ALA A 42 -6.13 19.93 -6.92
N GLY A 43 -5.05 19.29 -7.37
CA GLY A 43 -3.68 19.69 -7.06
C GLY A 43 -3.07 18.99 -5.84
N ASP A 44 -3.85 18.22 -5.08
CA ASP A 44 -3.32 17.40 -3.99
C ASP A 44 -2.46 16.23 -4.53
N THR A 45 -1.49 15.80 -3.72
CA THR A 45 -0.63 14.66 -4.00
C THR A 45 -0.94 13.50 -3.05
N LEU A 46 -1.32 12.35 -3.61
CA LEU A 46 -1.56 11.11 -2.87
C LEU A 46 -0.38 10.15 -3.03
N THR A 47 0.20 9.69 -1.92
CA THR A 47 1.28 8.70 -1.90
C THR A 47 0.92 7.51 -1.01
N LEU A 48 1.52 6.35 -1.27
CA LEU A 48 1.40 5.15 -0.42
C LEU A 48 2.75 4.89 0.24
N HIS A 49 2.79 4.85 1.56
CA HIS A 49 4.03 4.73 2.32
C HIS A 49 4.05 3.45 3.12
N ASN A 50 5.22 2.82 3.19
CA ASN A 50 5.53 1.91 4.29
C ASN A 50 5.51 2.74 5.58
N HIS A 51 4.53 2.49 6.45
CA HIS A 51 4.24 3.31 7.62
C HIS A 51 4.18 2.41 8.84
N THR A 52 5.02 2.70 9.83
CA THR A 52 5.09 2.00 11.13
C THR A 52 5.39 0.50 11.08
N SER A 53 5.80 -0.06 9.94
CA SER A 53 6.43 -1.39 9.91
C SER A 53 7.70 -1.43 10.74
N ALA A 54 8.01 -2.59 11.33
CA ALA A 54 9.20 -2.79 12.14
C ALA A 54 10.52 -2.70 11.35
N ALA A 55 10.47 -2.89 10.03
CA ALA A 55 11.62 -2.84 9.13
C ALA A 55 11.22 -2.37 7.71
N ALA A 56 12.21 -2.24 6.84
CA ALA A 56 11.97 -2.12 5.40
C ALA A 56 11.21 -3.36 4.89
N VAL A 57 10.34 -3.15 3.90
CA VAL A 57 9.51 -4.21 3.32
C VAL A 57 10.04 -4.57 1.95
N THR A 58 10.47 -5.82 1.80
CA THR A 58 10.96 -6.38 0.55
C THR A 58 9.78 -6.85 -0.28
N LEU A 59 9.53 -6.23 -1.43
CA LEU A 59 8.53 -6.71 -2.38
C LEU A 59 9.12 -7.83 -3.25
N GLN A 60 8.65 -9.05 -3.07
CA GLN A 60 9.19 -10.21 -3.76
C GLN A 60 8.95 -10.11 -5.28
N THR A 61 9.99 -10.33 -6.09
CA THR A 61 9.93 -10.24 -7.56
C THR A 61 9.84 -11.58 -8.26
N LEU A 62 10.09 -12.71 -7.59
CA LEU A 62 9.97 -14.06 -8.15
C LEU A 62 9.12 -14.97 -7.24
N ALA A 63 7.92 -14.50 -6.85
CA ALA A 63 7.02 -15.26 -5.99
C ALA A 63 6.41 -16.46 -6.72
N GLY A 64 6.80 -17.68 -6.31
CA GLY A 64 6.22 -18.95 -6.79
C GLY A 64 6.67 -19.40 -8.19
N GLY A 65 7.69 -18.78 -8.79
CA GLY A 65 8.18 -19.12 -10.13
C GLY A 65 9.50 -18.41 -10.50
N THR A 66 9.82 -18.40 -11.80
CA THR A 66 11.05 -17.77 -12.34
C THR A 66 10.81 -16.46 -13.09
N GLU A 67 9.55 -16.06 -13.26
CA GLU A 67 9.15 -14.81 -13.93
C GLU A 67 8.95 -13.67 -12.93
N ILE A 68 9.17 -12.42 -13.39
CA ILE A 68 9.00 -11.23 -12.55
C ILE A 68 7.52 -11.02 -12.21
N ASN A 69 7.15 -11.08 -10.91
CA ASN A 69 5.77 -10.87 -10.48
C ASN A 69 5.45 -9.39 -10.24
N VAL A 70 4.20 -9.03 -10.50
CA VAL A 70 3.61 -7.81 -9.92
C VAL A 70 3.49 -8.03 -8.42
N ASN A 71 4.17 -7.21 -7.63
CA ASN A 71 4.28 -7.36 -6.18
C ASN A 71 3.54 -6.26 -5.40
N ALA A 72 3.23 -5.15 -6.07
CA ALA A 72 2.35 -4.10 -5.61
C ALA A 72 1.51 -3.56 -6.78
N SER A 73 0.28 -3.17 -6.48
CA SER A 73 -0.61 -2.48 -7.41
C SER A 73 -1.50 -1.53 -6.61
N VAL A 74 -1.82 -0.39 -7.22
CA VAL A 74 -2.73 0.62 -6.66
C VAL A 74 -3.70 1.01 -7.76
N VAL A 75 -4.99 1.02 -7.43
CA VAL A 75 -6.06 1.44 -8.34
C VAL A 75 -6.71 2.67 -7.75
N ILE A 76 -6.70 3.77 -8.51
CA ILE A 76 -7.37 5.02 -8.13
C ILE A 76 -8.57 5.19 -9.05
N LYS A 77 -9.74 5.38 -8.45
CA LYS A 77 -10.99 5.62 -9.16
C LYS A 77 -11.60 6.92 -8.65
N LYS A 78 -11.85 7.85 -9.56
CA LYS A 78 -12.67 9.02 -9.25
C LYS A 78 -14.12 8.55 -9.16
N LEU A 79 -14.74 8.75 -8.01
CA LEU A 79 -16.18 8.55 -7.85
C LEU A 79 -16.89 9.80 -8.38
N ASP A 80 -18.08 9.65 -8.95
CA ASP A 80 -18.79 10.73 -9.65
C ASP A 80 -18.98 11.98 -8.78
N ALA A 81 -19.12 13.14 -9.45
CA ALA A 81 -19.20 14.46 -8.81
C ALA A 81 -20.60 14.78 -8.28
#